data_AF-A0A5E4ZAI0-F1
#
_entry.id   AF-A0A5E4ZAI0-F1
#
_cell.length_a   1.000
_cell.length_b   1.000
_cell.length_c   1.000
_cell.angle_alpha   90.00
_cell.angle_beta   90.00
_cell.angle_gamma   90.00
#
_symmetry.space_group_name_H-M   'P 1'
#
loop_
_entity.id
_entity.type
_entity.pdbx_description
1 polymer ?
#
loop_
_entity_poly.entity_id
_entity_poly.type
_entity_poly.pdbx_seq_one_letter_code
_entity_poly.pdbx_strand_id
1 'polypeptide(L)'
;MLAQRREAGLRAALARLMLAAREAADNVVTCERACDVQRDVWQRALSRGGVYGPREAAGAARLVEEERASLVDAKARHSKAIDIAQQAEAHVREQRERLQSNSRKQEKLRELLEFYRT
;
A
#
# COMPACT_ATOMS: atom_id res chain seq x y z
N MET A 1 18.05 -23.92 -21.93
CA MET A 1 18.41 -22.55 -21.51
C MET A 1 17.23 -21.57 -21.46
N LEU A 2 16.31 -21.52 -22.44
CA LEU A 2 15.20 -20.54 -22.45
C LEU A 2 14.20 -20.67 -21.28
N ALA A 3 13.82 -21.90 -20.89
CA ALA A 3 12.87 -22.14 -19.80
C ALA A 3 13.40 -21.64 -18.43
N GLN A 4 14.66 -21.98 -18.11
CA GLN A 4 15.33 -21.51 -16.90
C GLN A 4 15.46 -19.98 -16.85
N ARG A 5 15.78 -19.34 -17.99
CA ARG A 5 15.85 -17.88 -18.08
C ARG A 5 14.49 -17.23 -17.83
N ARG A 6 13.41 -17.82 -18.37
CA ARG A 6 12.04 -17.34 -18.14
C ARG A 6 11.65 -17.46 -16.67
N GLU A 7 11.95 -18.59 -16.04
CA GLU A 7 11.67 -18.83 -14.62
C GLU A 7 12.45 -17.89 -13.70
N ALA A 8 13.74 -17.67 -13.98
CA ALA A 8 14.55 -16.68 -13.29
C ALA A 8 13.96 -15.26 -13.41
N GLY A 9 13.50 -14.89 -14.61
CA GLY A 9 12.81 -13.62 -14.85
C GLY A 9 11.51 -13.48 -14.06
N LEU A 10 10.70 -14.53 -13.98
CA LEU A 10 9.46 -14.55 -13.20
C LEU A 10 9.73 -14.43 -11.69
N ARG A 11 10.77 -15.10 -11.17
CA ARG A 11 11.20 -14.97 -9.77
C ARG A 11 11.74 -13.58 -9.45
N ALA A 12 12.55 -13.01 -10.33
CA ALA A 12 13.05 -11.65 -10.16
C ALA A 12 11.91 -10.62 -10.16
N ALA A 13 10.91 -10.79 -11.04
CA ALA A 13 9.72 -9.97 -11.02
C ALA A 13 8.91 -10.13 -9.72
N LEU A 14 8.76 -11.36 -9.22
CA LEU A 14 8.11 -11.61 -7.92
C LEU A 14 8.83 -10.90 -6.78
N ALA A 15 10.17 -10.97 -6.73
CA ALA A 15 10.96 -10.31 -5.69
C ALA A 15 10.74 -8.79 -5.67
N ARG A 16 10.70 -8.15 -6.85
CA ARG A 16 10.40 -6.71 -6.96
C ARG A 16 8.98 -6.37 -6.52
N LEU A 17 7.99 -7.19 -6.90
CA LEU A 17 6.60 -6.99 -6.47
C LEU A 17 6.44 -7.16 -4.96
N MET A 18 7.12 -8.13 -4.35
CA MET A 18 7.11 -8.33 -2.90
C MET A 18 7.74 -7.15 -2.16
N LEU A 19 8.84 -6.59 -2.69
CA LEU A 19 9.44 -5.37 -2.14
C LEU A 19 8.45 -4.20 -2.22
N ALA A 20 7.87 -3.96 -3.40
CA ALA A 20 6.89 -2.88 -3.60
C ALA A 20 5.66 -3.04 -2.70
N ALA A 21 5.16 -4.27 -2.51
CA ALA A 21 4.05 -4.54 -1.59
C ALA A 21 4.41 -4.23 -0.14
N ARG A 22 5.64 -4.53 0.28
CA ARG A 22 6.13 -4.18 1.61
C ARG A 22 6.24 -2.66 1.79
N GLU A 23 6.83 -1.97 0.83
CA GLU A 23 6.94 -0.50 0.86
C GLU A 23 5.56 0.17 0.90
N ALA A 24 4.59 -0.35 0.14
CA ALA A 24 3.21 0.13 0.18
C ALA A 24 2.57 -0.09 1.57
N ALA A 25 2.79 -1.24 2.19
CA ALA A 25 2.31 -1.52 3.54
C ALA A 25 2.96 -0.59 4.59
N ASP A 26 4.27 -0.36 4.51
CA ASP A 26 4.99 0.58 5.38
C ASP A 26 4.46 2.03 5.21
N ASN A 27 4.07 2.39 3.98
CA ASN A 27 3.46 3.70 3.71
C ASN A 27 2.05 3.84 4.30
N VAL A 28 1.25 2.77 4.34
CA VAL A 28 -0.05 2.76 5.04
C VAL A 28 0.16 3.09 6.51
N VAL A 29 1.09 2.41 7.18
CA VAL A 29 1.43 2.66 8.61
C VAL A 29 1.89 4.11 8.82
N THR A 30 2.67 4.65 7.89
CA THR A 30 3.13 6.05 7.96
C THR A 30 1.97 7.03 7.83
N CYS A 31 1.04 6.77 6.91
CA CYS A 31 -0.15 7.59 6.69
C CYS A 31 -1.14 7.49 7.86
N GLU A 32 -1.28 6.32 8.49
CA GLU A 32 -2.07 6.12 9.70
C GLU A 32 -1.53 6.97 10.85
N ARG A 33 -0.23 6.90 11.12
CA ARG A 33 0.43 7.76 12.13
C ARG A 33 0.25 9.24 11.85
N ALA A 34 0.35 9.66 10.58
CA ALA A 34 0.11 11.05 10.21
C ALA A 34 -1.34 11.48 10.47
N CYS A 35 -2.32 10.59 10.25
CA CYS A 35 -3.71 10.85 10.60
C CYS A 35 -3.91 10.99 12.11
N ASP A 36 -3.22 10.17 12.91
CA ASP A 36 -3.30 10.23 14.37
C ASP A 36 -2.71 11.54 14.90
N VAL A 37 -1.52 11.94 14.42
CA VAL A 37 -0.91 13.23 14.74
C VAL A 37 -1.85 14.39 14.38
N GLN A 38 -2.44 14.35 13.18
CA GLN A 38 -3.33 15.41 12.73
C GLN A 38 -4.65 15.45 13.54
N ARG A 39 -5.12 14.29 14.02
CA ARG A 39 -6.28 14.20 14.90
C ARG A 39 -5.98 14.87 16.25
N ASP A 40 -4.81 14.63 16.82
CA ASP A 40 -4.38 15.26 18.07
C ASP A 40 -4.27 16.78 17.92
N VAL A 41 -3.70 17.26 16.81
CA VAL A 41 -3.59 18.70 16.52
C VAL A 41 -4.98 19.33 16.45
N TRP A 42 -5.91 18.71 15.71
CA TRP A 42 -7.28 19.20 15.59
C TRP A 42 -8.01 19.20 16.95
N GLN A 43 -7.85 18.15 17.76
CA GLN A 43 -8.42 18.09 19.12
C GLN A 43 -7.86 19.18 20.04
N ARG A 44 -6.55 19.44 19.97
CA ARG A 44 -5.93 20.55 20.71
C ARG A 44 -6.47 21.90 20.25
N ALA A 45 -6.68 22.11 18.96
CA ALA A 45 -7.27 23.33 18.44
C ALA A 45 -8.71 23.52 18.98
N LEU A 46 -9.53 22.46 18.96
CA LEU A 46 -10.88 22.47 19.52
C LEU A 46 -10.91 22.84 21.00
N SER A 47 -9.98 22.28 21.80
CA SER A 47 -9.92 22.55 23.25
C SER A 47 -9.67 24.02 23.61
N ARG A 48 -9.09 24.80 22.68
CA ARG A 48 -8.77 26.22 22.89
C ARG A 48 -9.91 27.17 22.51
N GLY A 49 -10.91 26.71 21.74
CA GLY A 49 -11.98 27.55 21.19
C GLY A 49 -12.90 28.22 22.23
N GLY A 50 -12.87 27.80 23.50
CA GLY A 50 -13.69 28.38 24.58
C GLY A 50 -12.99 29.43 25.46
N VAL A 51 -11.70 29.72 25.24
CA VAL A 51 -10.86 30.52 26.17
C VAL A 51 -10.69 31.98 25.71
N TYR A 52 -11.22 32.33 24.54
CA TYR A 52 -10.86 33.56 23.81
C TYR A 52 -11.99 34.60 23.77
N GLY A 53 -11.63 35.89 23.75
CA GLY A 53 -12.58 36.98 23.52
C GLY A 53 -13.12 36.99 22.06
N PRO A 54 -14.16 37.78 21.72
CA PRO A 54 -14.91 37.65 20.46
C PRO A 54 -14.07 37.69 19.17
N ARG A 55 -13.01 38.52 19.13
CA ARG A 55 -12.14 38.65 17.95
C ARG A 55 -11.14 37.49 17.83
N GLU A 56 -10.68 36.99 18.96
CA GLU A 56 -9.79 35.84 19.07
C GLU A 56 -10.55 34.53 18.82
N ALA A 57 -11.84 34.48 19.19
CA ALA A 57 -12.74 33.37 18.90
C ALA A 57 -12.95 33.16 17.39
N ALA A 58 -13.06 34.24 16.60
CA ALA A 58 -13.15 34.16 15.14
C ALA A 58 -11.85 33.60 14.51
N GLY A 59 -10.68 33.99 15.03
CA GLY A 59 -9.38 33.44 14.62
C GLY A 59 -9.21 31.97 15.02
N ALA A 60 -9.63 31.61 16.22
CA ALA A 60 -9.61 30.22 16.71
C ALA A 60 -10.55 29.31 15.90
N ALA A 61 -11.73 29.79 15.53
CA ALA A 61 -12.66 29.04 14.68
C ALA A 61 -12.07 28.75 13.29
N ARG A 62 -11.38 29.72 12.69
CA ARG A 62 -10.70 29.53 11.40
C ARG A 62 -9.58 28.47 11.50
N LEU A 63 -8.75 28.53 12.54
CA LEU A 63 -7.68 27.56 12.77
C LEU A 63 -8.23 26.14 12.93
N VAL A 64 -9.33 25.97 13.67
CA VAL A 64 -9.99 24.66 13.83
C VAL A 64 -10.45 24.09 12.49
N GLU A 65 -11.02 24.91 11.61
CA GLU A 65 -11.44 24.47 10.27
C GLU A 65 -10.25 24.16 9.35
N GLU A 66 -9.15 24.93 9.44
CA GLU A 66 -7.90 24.64 8.71
C GLU A 66 -7.30 23.28 9.13
N GLU A 67 -7.27 23.00 10.44
CA GLU A 67 -6.81 21.72 10.97
C GLU A 67 -7.76 20.56 10.63
N ARG A 68 -9.07 20.82 10.56
CA ARG A 68 -10.08 19.86 10.11
C ARG A 68 -9.88 19.50 8.65
N ALA A 69 -9.67 20.49 7.78
CA ALA A 69 -9.38 20.26 6.36
C ALA A 69 -8.10 19.43 6.19
N SER A 70 -7.05 19.76 6.94
CA SER A 70 -5.79 19.01 6.96
C SER A 70 -5.97 17.55 7.42
N LEU A 71 -6.87 17.29 8.39
CA LEU A 71 -7.24 15.94 8.82
C LEU A 71 -7.98 15.16 7.74
N VAL A 72 -8.88 15.81 6.99
CA VAL A 72 -9.59 15.19 5.86
C VAL A 72 -8.60 14.78 4.78
N ASP A 73 -7.65 15.66 4.44
CA ASP A 73 -6.59 15.36 3.47
C ASP A 73 -5.70 14.21 3.93
N ALA A 74 -5.31 14.18 5.21
CA ALA A 74 -4.54 13.08 5.78
C ALA A 74 -5.30 11.74 5.63
N LYS A 75 -6.60 11.72 5.95
CA LYS A 75 -7.45 10.53 5.78
C LYS A 75 -7.57 10.11 4.32
N ALA A 76 -7.70 11.05 3.39
CA ALA A 76 -7.74 10.76 1.96
C ALA A 76 -6.44 10.11 1.48
N ARG A 77 -5.28 10.62 1.93
CA ARG A 77 -3.98 10.00 1.65
C ARG A 77 -3.86 8.59 2.23
N HIS A 78 -4.34 8.38 3.46
CA HIS A 78 -4.35 7.07 4.09
C HIS A 78 -5.23 6.07 3.32
N SER A 79 -6.44 6.46 2.91
CA SER A 79 -7.30 5.61 2.07
C SER A 79 -6.61 5.23 0.76
N LYS A 80 -6.00 6.20 0.07
CA LYS A 80 -5.26 5.93 -1.17
C LYS A 80 -4.06 4.99 -0.94
N ALA A 81 -3.37 5.12 0.19
CA ALA A 81 -2.27 4.23 0.54
C ALA A 81 -2.76 2.78 0.73
N ILE A 82 -3.93 2.59 1.36
CA ILE A 82 -4.56 1.28 1.50
C ILE A 82 -4.88 0.68 0.13
N ASP A 83 -5.49 1.45 -0.77
CA ASP A 83 -5.83 0.98 -2.12
C ASP A 83 -4.58 0.52 -2.89
N ILE A 84 -3.48 1.30 -2.80
CA ILE A 84 -2.20 0.95 -3.42
C ILE A 84 -1.62 -0.34 -2.81
N ALA A 85 -1.67 -0.48 -1.48
CA ALA A 85 -1.18 -1.69 -0.81
C ALA A 85 -1.97 -2.94 -1.23
N GLN A 86 -3.29 -2.83 -1.33
CA GLN A 86 -4.17 -3.91 -1.80
C GLN A 86 -3.87 -4.30 -3.25
N GLN A 87 -3.65 -3.31 -4.13
CA GLN A 87 -3.26 -3.55 -5.52
C GLN A 87 -1.89 -4.24 -5.61
N ALA A 88 -0.90 -3.77 -4.85
CA ALA A 88 0.42 -4.37 -4.81
C ALA A 88 0.38 -5.84 -4.34
N GLU A 89 -0.43 -6.13 -3.32
CA GLU A 89 -0.63 -7.50 -2.85
C GLU A 89 -1.33 -8.39 -3.90
N ALA A 90 -2.33 -7.84 -4.61
CA ALA A 90 -2.98 -8.54 -5.72
C ALA A 90 -1.98 -8.90 -6.84
N HIS A 91 -1.07 -7.99 -7.19
CA HIS A 91 -0.01 -8.28 -8.16
C HIS A 91 0.97 -9.36 -7.68
N VAL A 92 1.29 -9.39 -6.38
CA VAL A 92 2.10 -10.48 -5.81
C VAL A 92 1.38 -11.82 -5.94
N ARG A 93 0.08 -11.88 -5.63
CA ARG A 93 -0.73 -13.11 -5.78
C ARG A 93 -0.75 -13.58 -7.24
N GLU A 94 -1.06 -12.69 -8.18
CA GLU A 94 -1.07 -13.01 -9.61
C GLU A 94 0.30 -13.52 -10.10
N GLN A 95 1.39 -12.91 -9.65
CA GLN A 95 2.74 -13.34 -10.05
C GLN A 95 3.11 -14.71 -9.47
N ARG A 96 2.65 -15.04 -8.24
CA ARG A 96 2.81 -16.38 -7.66
C ARG A 96 2.05 -17.43 -8.46
N GLU A 97 0.83 -17.13 -8.88
CA GLU A 97 0.03 -18.02 -9.73
C GLU A 97 0.70 -18.25 -11.09
N ARG A 98 1.27 -17.20 -11.69
CA ARG A 98 2.04 -17.31 -12.94
C ARG A 98 3.27 -18.21 -12.78
N LEU A 99 3.97 -18.12 -11.66
CA LEU A 99 5.10 -19.01 -11.33
C LEU A 99 4.65 -20.46 -11.15
N GLN A 100 3.57 -20.70 -10.43
CA GLN A 100 3.01 -22.05 -10.23
C GLN A 100 2.51 -22.66 -11.55
N SER A 101 1.85 -21.86 -12.39
CA SER A 101 1.44 -22.29 -13.73
C SER A 101 2.65 -22.65 -14.59
N ASN A 102 3.74 -21.87 -14.50
CA ASN A 102 4.96 -22.17 -15.23
C ASN A 102 5.60 -23.47 -14.75
N SER A 103 5.70 -23.71 -13.43
CA SER A 103 6.28 -24.95 -12.90
C SER A 103 5.49 -26.18 -13.33
N ARG A 104 4.16 -26.14 -13.26
CA ARG A 104 3.28 -27.22 -13.74
C ARG A 104 3.48 -27.52 -15.23
N LYS A 105 3.60 -26.48 -16.06
CA LYS A 105 3.87 -26.65 -17.50
C LYS A 105 5.24 -27.28 -17.76
N GLN A 106 6.27 -26.90 -17.00
CA GLN A 106 7.60 -27.49 -17.14
C GLN A 106 7.64 -28.95 -16.67
N GLU A 107 6.91 -29.30 -15.61
CA GLU A 107 6.73 -30.68 -15.16
C GLU A 107 6.03 -31.52 -16.23
N LYS A 108 4.91 -31.04 -16.79
CA LYS A 108 4.22 -31.77 -17.85
C LYS A 108 5.07 -31.97 -19.10
N LEU A 109 5.86 -30.97 -19.47
CA LEU A 109 6.80 -31.09 -20.59
C LEU A 109 7.88 -32.16 -20.30
N ARG A 110 8.38 -32.25 -19.06
CA ARG A 110 9.35 -33.29 -18.68
C ARG A 110 8.74 -34.69 -18.81
N GLU A 111 7.53 -34.91 -18.30
CA GLU A 111 6.81 -36.18 -18.46
C GLU A 111 6.64 -36.58 -19.94
N LEU A 112 6.23 -35.63 -20.79
CA LEU A 112 6.06 -35.89 -22.22
C LEU A 112 7.39 -36.25 -22.90
N LEU A 113 8.46 -35.51 -22.59
CA LEU A 113 9.78 -35.80 -23.14
C LEU A 113 10.34 -37.15 -22.68
N GLU A 114 10.00 -37.59 -21.46
CA GLU A 114 10.34 -38.92 -20.96
C GLU A 114 9.57 -40.02 -21.71
N PHE A 115 8.26 -39.83 -21.90
CA PHE A 115 7.41 -40.75 -22.65
C PHE A 115 7.84 -40.95 -24.12
N TYR A 116 8.31 -39.90 -24.79
CA TYR A 116 8.79 -39.99 -26.18
C TYR A 116 10.26 -40.40 -26.33
N ARG A 117 10.99 -40.60 -25.23
CA ARG A 117 12.38 -41.11 -25.25
C ARG A 117 12.45 -42.63 -25.11
N THR A 118 11.36 -43.27 -24.71
CA THR A 118 11.10 -44.71 -24.83
C THR A 118 10.48 -45.04 -26.17
#